data_AF-A0A9E1RQN3-F1
#
_entry.id   AF-A0A9E1RQN3-F1
#
_cell.length_a   1.000
_cell.length_b   1.000
_cell.length_c   1.000
_cell.angle_alpha   90.00
_cell.angle_beta   90.00
_cell.angle_gamma   90.00
#
_symmetry.space_group_name_H-M   'P 1'
#
loop_
_entity.id
_entity.type
_entity.pdbx_description
1 polymer ?
#
loop_
_entity_poly.entity_id
_entity_poly.type
_entity_poly.pdbx_seq_one_letter_code
_entity_poly.pdbx_strand_id
1 'polypeptide(L)'
;MPLRPGQVSFHNIGTAHGSGTNSTKDRRIGLSLHYMPTHTRQTLADWDSAALVRGTDVHNHFDHAPRPTTDLDPAIMEYHARSSEALRKIVYDGAQTARTTL
;
A
#
# COMPACT_ATOMS: atom_id res chain seq x y z
N MET A 1 -13.63 7.36 14.91
CA MET A 1 -14.46 6.43 14.10
C MET A 1 -14.23 4.99 14.58
N PRO A 2 -14.98 4.51 15.58
CA PRO A 2 -14.88 3.12 16.03
C PRO A 2 -15.52 2.18 15.00
N LEU A 3 -14.88 1.03 14.78
CA LEU A 3 -15.35 -0.05 13.89
C LEU A 3 -15.31 -1.37 14.64
N ARG A 4 -16.28 -2.25 14.37
CA ARG A 4 -16.24 -3.66 14.78
C ARG A 4 -15.35 -4.46 13.81
N PRO A 5 -14.79 -5.61 14.23
CA PRO A 5 -14.09 -6.51 13.33
C PRO A 5 -14.92 -6.81 12.07
N GLY A 6 -14.29 -6.71 10.90
CA GLY A 6 -14.93 -6.90 9.59
C GLY A 6 -15.62 -5.65 9.00
N GLN A 7 -15.78 -4.56 9.76
CA GLN A 7 -16.26 -3.30 9.21
C GLN A 7 -15.12 -2.51 8.56
N VAL A 8 -15.49 -1.64 7.62
CA VAL A 8 -14.56 -0.78 6.88
C VAL A 8 -15.06 0.67 6.89
N SER A 9 -14.13 1.61 6.76
CA SER A 9 -14.41 2.99 6.42
C SER A 9 -13.80 3.33 5.07
N PHE A 10 -14.50 4.14 4.28
CA PHE A 10 -14.00 4.69 3.02
C PHE A 10 -13.76 6.18 3.20
N HIS A 11 -12.62 6.65 2.71
CA HIS A 11 -12.28 8.07 2.74
C HIS A 11 -11.44 8.41 1.51
N ASN A 12 -11.51 9.67 1.10
CA ASN A 12 -10.61 10.19 0.07
C ASN A 12 -9.18 10.26 0.64
N ILE A 13 -8.17 9.91 -0.17
CA ILE A 13 -6.76 9.88 0.22
C ILE A 13 -6.26 11.22 0.82
N GLY A 14 -6.82 12.35 0.37
CA GLY A 14 -6.47 13.69 0.86
C GLY A 14 -7.23 14.13 2.12
N THR A 15 -8.12 13.30 2.66
CA THR A 15 -8.86 13.64 3.90
C THR A 15 -7.89 13.75 5.06
N ALA A 16 -7.89 14.85 5.80
CA ALA A 16 -7.11 14.95 7.03
C ALA A 16 -7.58 13.90 8.05
N HIS A 17 -6.67 13.07 8.53
CA HIS A 17 -6.98 12.00 9.49
C HIS A 17 -5.77 11.69 10.39
N GLY A 18 -6.04 11.03 11.51
CA GLY A 18 -5.02 10.58 12.46
C GLY A 18 -5.59 9.55 13.43
N SER A 19 -4.71 8.89 14.17
CA SER A 19 -5.09 7.96 15.24
C SER A 19 -4.42 8.35 16.54
N GLY A 20 -5.20 8.41 17.62
CA GLY A 20 -4.67 8.57 18.97
C GLY A 20 -3.92 7.33 19.47
N THR A 21 -3.21 7.50 20.58
CA THR A 21 -2.48 6.44 21.27
C THR A 21 -3.40 5.28 21.67
N ASN A 22 -2.92 4.05 21.51
CA ASN A 22 -3.60 2.86 22.05
C ASN A 22 -3.28 2.73 23.55
N SER A 23 -4.28 2.93 24.42
CA SER A 23 -4.16 2.83 25.88
C SER A 23 -4.58 1.46 26.44
N THR A 24 -4.90 0.49 25.58
CA THR A 24 -5.36 -0.84 25.98
C THR A 24 -4.20 -1.85 26.05
N LYS A 25 -4.47 -3.05 26.59
CA LYS A 25 -3.48 -4.15 26.68
C LYS A 25 -3.40 -5.02 25.42
N ASP A 26 -4.12 -4.67 24.36
CA ASP A 26 -4.21 -5.46 23.12
C ASP A 26 -3.95 -4.60 21.88
N ARG A 27 -3.62 -5.25 20.75
CA ARG A 27 -3.27 -4.58 19.49
C ARG A 27 -4.52 -4.19 18.70
N ARG A 28 -4.57 -2.95 18.22
CA ARG A 28 -5.51 -2.53 17.17
C ARG A 28 -4.89 -2.78 15.78
N ILE A 29 -5.38 -3.78 15.07
CA ILE A 29 -4.92 -4.11 13.71
C ILE A 29 -5.93 -3.55 12.70
N GLY A 30 -5.45 -2.80 11.71
CA GLY A 30 -6.25 -2.30 10.59
C GLY A 30 -5.55 -2.59 9.27
N LEU A 31 -6.32 -2.90 8.24
CA LEU A 31 -5.85 -3.08 6.87
C LEU A 31 -6.28 -1.88 6.04
N SER A 32 -5.31 -1.25 5.34
CA SER A 32 -5.60 -0.18 4.39
C SER A 32 -5.47 -0.71 2.97
N LEU A 33 -6.42 -0.35 2.12
CA LEU A 33 -6.44 -0.67 0.69
C LEU A 33 -6.70 0.63 -0.06
N HIS A 34 -5.80 1.00 -0.97
CA HIS A 34 -5.96 2.19 -1.80
C HIS A 34 -6.43 1.77 -3.20
N TYR A 35 -7.51 2.38 -3.66
CA TYR A 35 -8.09 2.14 -4.97
C TYR A 35 -7.96 3.39 -5.84
N MET A 36 -7.67 3.19 -7.11
CA MET A 36 -7.55 4.26 -8.11
C MET A 36 -8.07 3.75 -9.46
N PRO A 37 -8.60 4.64 -10.32
CA PRO A 37 -8.92 4.29 -11.70
C PRO A 37 -7.65 4.00 -12.52
N THR A 38 -7.78 3.22 -13.59
CA THR A 38 -6.65 2.79 -14.44
C THR A 38 -5.92 3.94 -15.14
N HIS A 39 -6.56 5.10 -15.30
CA HIS A 39 -5.90 6.28 -15.87
C HIS A 39 -4.94 7.00 -14.91
N THR A 40 -4.92 6.65 -13.62
CA THR A 40 -3.98 7.22 -12.66
C THR A 40 -2.55 6.84 -13.04
N ARG A 41 -1.56 7.70 -12.70
CA ARG A 41 -0.14 7.46 -12.97
C ARG A 41 0.70 7.97 -11.81
N GLN A 42 1.71 7.20 -11.39
CA GLN A 42 2.75 7.66 -10.47
C GLN A 42 3.66 8.69 -11.16
N THR A 43 3.98 9.79 -10.47
CA THR A 43 4.79 10.89 -11.04
C THR A 43 6.17 11.00 -10.42
N LEU A 44 6.46 10.26 -9.34
CA LEU A 44 7.69 10.39 -8.56
C LEU A 44 8.69 9.24 -8.78
N ALA A 45 8.31 8.21 -9.55
CA ALA A 45 9.17 7.10 -9.91
C ALA A 45 8.86 6.61 -11.32
N ASP A 46 9.86 6.01 -11.97
CA ASP A 46 9.73 5.46 -13.33
C ASP A 46 8.96 4.14 -13.37
N TRP A 47 8.80 3.48 -12.21
CA TRP A 47 8.13 2.20 -12.09
C TRP A 47 7.29 2.13 -10.83
N ASP A 48 6.08 1.60 -10.96
CA ASP A 48 5.16 1.31 -9.86
C ASP A 48 4.25 0.13 -10.24
N SER A 49 3.61 -0.48 -9.26
CA SER A 49 2.78 -1.68 -9.42
C SER A 49 1.44 -1.57 -8.73
N ALA A 50 0.40 -2.13 -9.34
CA ALA A 50 -0.94 -2.20 -8.73
C ALA A 50 -1.69 -3.46 -9.18
N ALA A 51 -2.61 -3.96 -8.36
CA ALA A 51 -3.47 -5.06 -8.76
C ALA A 51 -4.69 -4.56 -9.54
N LEU A 52 -4.94 -5.09 -10.74
CA LEU A 52 -6.19 -4.84 -11.47
C LEU A 52 -7.33 -5.67 -10.84
N VAL A 53 -8.13 -5.03 -10.00
CA VAL A 53 -9.22 -5.69 -9.26
C VAL A 53 -10.59 -5.61 -9.96
N ARG A 54 -10.75 -4.71 -10.93
CA ARG A 54 -12.00 -4.54 -11.69
C ARG A 54 -11.77 -3.83 -13.01
N GLY A 55 -12.48 -4.26 -14.06
CA GLY A 55 -12.50 -3.60 -15.36
C GLY A 55 -11.37 -4.03 -16.28
N THR A 56 -10.89 -3.10 -17.11
CA THR A 56 -9.82 -3.31 -18.08
C THR A 56 -8.86 -2.13 -18.02
N ASP A 57 -7.56 -2.42 -18.08
CA ASP A 57 -6.52 -1.42 -18.17
C ASP A 57 -6.04 -1.28 -19.61
N VAL A 58 -6.11 -0.06 -20.14
CA VAL A 58 -5.62 0.31 -21.48
C VAL A 58 -4.47 1.32 -21.42
N HIS A 59 -4.11 1.77 -20.20
CA HIS A 59 -3.10 2.80 -19.98
C HIS A 59 -1.74 2.21 -19.65
N ASN A 60 -1.69 1.04 -19.00
CA ASN A 60 -0.45 0.35 -18.63
C ASN A 60 0.52 1.25 -17.84
N HIS A 61 -0.03 2.12 -16.97
CA HIS A 61 0.77 3.00 -16.12
C HIS A 61 1.37 2.27 -14.91
N PHE A 62 0.84 1.10 -14.56
CA PHE A 62 1.30 0.25 -13.47
C PHE A 62 1.52 -1.16 -13.99
N ASP A 63 2.59 -1.81 -13.52
CA ASP A 63 2.71 -3.25 -13.70
C ASP A 63 1.63 -3.95 -12.86
N HIS A 64 0.93 -4.91 -13.48
CA HIS A 64 -0.11 -5.65 -12.77
C HIS A 64 0.53 -6.61 -11.78
N ALA A 65 0.24 -6.39 -10.50
CA ALA A 65 0.73 -7.23 -9.43
C ALA A 65 0.25 -8.69 -9.64
N PRO A 66 1.15 -9.69 -9.66
CA PRO A 66 0.77 -11.08 -9.83
C PRO A 66 -0.04 -11.56 -8.63
N ARG A 67 -0.96 -12.51 -8.88
CA ARG A 67 -1.78 -13.10 -7.82
C ARG A 67 -1.04 -14.28 -7.19
N PRO A 68 -0.85 -14.32 -5.85
CA PRO A 68 -0.28 -15.49 -5.20
C PRO A 68 -1.19 -16.70 -5.35
N THR A 69 -0.57 -17.85 -5.56
CA THR A 69 -1.25 -19.16 -5.65
C THR A 69 -1.13 -19.96 -4.35
N THR A 70 -0.14 -19.62 -3.52
CA THR A 70 0.13 -20.23 -2.23
C THR A 70 0.53 -19.16 -1.22
N ASP A 71 0.39 -19.48 0.06
CA ASP A 71 0.87 -18.60 1.13
C ASP A 71 2.38 -18.47 1.05
N LEU A 72 2.87 -17.23 1.15
CA LEU A 72 4.30 -16.90 1.08
C LEU A 72 4.99 -17.41 -0.20
N ASP A 73 4.27 -17.44 -1.32
CA ASP A 73 4.81 -17.78 -2.63
C ASP A 73 6.12 -17.01 -2.89
N PRO A 74 7.28 -17.70 -3.03
CA PRO A 74 8.58 -17.05 -3.08
C PRO A 74 8.70 -16.01 -4.19
N ALA A 75 8.09 -16.25 -5.35
CA ALA A 75 8.13 -15.32 -6.48
C ALA A 75 7.33 -14.04 -6.19
N ILE A 76 6.20 -14.18 -5.48
CA ILE A 76 5.37 -13.04 -5.09
C ILE A 76 6.01 -12.25 -3.94
N MET A 77 6.69 -12.95 -3.03
CA MET A 77 7.46 -12.32 -1.96
C MET A 77 8.59 -11.45 -2.54
N GLU A 78 9.30 -11.93 -3.56
CA GLU A 78 10.30 -11.15 -4.29
C GLU A 78 9.69 -9.93 -4.98
N TYR A 79 8.56 -10.12 -5.68
CA TYR A 79 7.82 -9.02 -6.31
C TYR A 79 7.39 -7.96 -5.28
N HIS A 80 6.81 -8.40 -4.16
CA HIS A 80 6.37 -7.52 -3.07
C HIS A 80 7.54 -6.75 -2.44
N ALA A 81 8.71 -7.38 -2.28
CA ALA A 81 9.91 -6.71 -1.79
C ALA A 81 10.35 -5.58 -2.74
N ARG A 82 10.34 -5.82 -4.06
CA ARG A 82 10.62 -4.79 -5.07
C ARG A 82 9.62 -3.64 -5.02
N SER A 83 8.32 -3.94 -4.96
CA SER A 83 7.26 -2.92 -4.85
C SER A 83 7.40 -2.08 -3.58
N SER A 84 7.68 -2.73 -2.44
CA SER A 84 7.87 -2.07 -1.16
C SER A 84 9.08 -1.13 -1.19
N GLU A 85 10.18 -1.56 -1.80
CA GLU A 85 11.39 -0.74 -1.93
C GLU A 85 11.17 0.47 -2.85
N ALA A 86 10.42 0.31 -3.94
CA ALA A 86 10.06 1.42 -4.82
C ALA A 86 9.25 2.49 -4.08
N LEU A 87 8.21 2.09 -3.33
CA LEU A 87 7.41 3.01 -2.52
C LEU A 87 8.26 3.67 -1.41
N ARG A 88 9.12 2.89 -0.75
CA ARG A 88 10.00 3.39 0.32
C ARG A 88 10.90 4.52 -0.19
N LYS A 89 11.47 4.39 -1.39
CA LYS A 89 12.29 5.44 -2.01
C LYS A 89 11.53 6.75 -2.19
N ILE A 90 10.24 6.68 -2.58
CA ILE A 90 9.39 7.87 -2.73
C ILE A 90 9.06 8.48 -1.36
N VAL A 91 8.59 7.66 -0.41
CA VAL A 91 8.10 8.15 0.90
C VAL A 91 9.22 8.74 1.75
N TYR A 92 10.41 8.17 1.66
CA TYR A 92 11.57 8.60 2.45
C TYR A 92 12.58 9.42 1.63
N ASP A 93 12.19 9.92 0.45
CA ASP A 93 13.05 10.81 -0.32
C ASP A 93 13.40 12.07 0.49
N GLY A 94 14.70 12.41 0.53
CA GLY A 94 15.21 13.52 1.34
C GLY A 94 15.14 13.33 2.86
N ALA A 95 14.62 12.22 3.37
CA ALA A 95 14.63 11.94 4.80
C ALA A 95 16.07 11.66 5.28
N GLN A 96 16.45 12.25 6.42
CA GLN A 96 17.68 11.85 7.09
C GLN A 96 17.54 10.37 7.48
N THR A 97 18.43 9.50 7.00
CA THR A 97 18.52 8.10 7.44
C THR A 97 18.99 8.06 8.88
N ALA A 98 18.10 8.38 9.81
CA ALA A 98 18.36 8.27 11.23
C ALA A 98 18.19 6.81 11.64
N ARG A 99 19.33 6.10 11.69
CA ARG A 99 19.54 4.74 12.24
C ARG A 99 18.67 3.64 11.64
N THR A 100 19.34 2.57 11.21
CA THR A 100 18.77 1.23 11.17
C THR A 100 18.13 0.94 12.53
N THR A 101 16.80 0.96 12.56
CA THR A 101 16.04 0.37 13.66
C THR A 101 15.88 -1.11 13.30
N LEU A 102 16.23 -1.95 14.27
CA LEU A 102 16.33 -3.42 14.18
C LEU A 102 15.05 -4.07 13.65
#